data_AF-G3K6J0-F1
#
_entry.id   AF-G3K6J0-F1
#
_cell.length_a   1.000
_cell.length_b   1.000
_cell.length_c   1.000
_cell.angle_alpha   90.00
_cell.angle_beta   90.00
_cell.angle_gamma   90.00
#
_symmetry.space_group_name_H-M   'P 1'
#
loop_
_entity.id
_entity.type
_entity.pdbx_description
1 polymer ?
#
loop_
_entity_poly.entity_id
_entity_poly.type
_entity_poly.pdbx_seq_one_letter_code
_entity_poly.pdbx_strand_id
1 'polypeptide(L)'
;MSTHAPEANFLAGQCCSSLARMVAERLGGFAPRVRRRAPTAARAVRPGVLSHPQPSVERRSRHEVEAAIGAVADRPRSGRLSVAAVGLPLLAVPHIGLIGLSLFRPLYLDRYVLFGLLGLALLIGAALGAAVASVAKRFQRMSSWLLPVAVVAAVSALLPQLQAKRSPASRIDDVLAVAADVRRLKKPGDAVLFIPAARRDTALVSPDAFADLRDVALAESPAASGTLKGLETGPGRIRADLLTQRRILLVTDAHEVARPVSGARDEAKMSVLRTFFTAVADRQVLGRRVTVYERRP
;
A
#
# COMPACT_ATOMS: atom_id res chain seq x y z
N MET A 1 37.34 11.00 -3.53
CA MET A 1 38.10 9.74 -3.60
C MET A 1 37.13 8.59 -3.33
N SER A 2 36.99 7.73 -4.34
CA SER A 2 36.44 6.35 -4.44
C SER A 2 35.35 5.88 -3.46
N THR A 3 34.10 5.64 -3.88
CA THR A 3 33.56 4.44 -4.58
C THR A 3 33.78 3.10 -3.87
N HIS A 4 32.71 2.50 -3.33
CA HIS A 4 32.39 1.07 -3.43
C HIS A 4 31.02 0.77 -2.78
N ALA A 5 30.00 0.52 -3.61
CA ALA A 5 28.88 -0.40 -3.31
C ALA A 5 28.00 -0.60 -4.56
N PRO A 6 28.35 -1.56 -5.44
CA PRO A 6 27.32 -2.27 -6.18
C PRO A 6 27.62 -3.77 -6.25
N GLU A 7 27.41 -4.52 -5.16
CA GLU A 7 27.54 -5.99 -5.19
C GLU A 7 26.25 -6.75 -4.82
N ALA A 8 25.30 -6.13 -4.10
CA ALA A 8 24.09 -6.83 -3.67
C ALA A 8 23.05 -7.06 -4.80
N ASN A 9 22.98 -6.17 -5.81
CA ASN A 9 22.03 -6.32 -6.93
C ASN A 9 22.49 -7.30 -8.02
N PHE A 10 23.78 -7.63 -8.07
CA PHE A 10 24.33 -8.50 -9.13
C PHE A 10 24.10 -9.99 -8.83
N LEU A 11 24.17 -10.38 -7.54
CA LEU A 11 23.94 -11.76 -7.10
C LEU A 11 22.48 -12.21 -7.26
N ALA A 12 21.50 -11.32 -7.08
CA ALA A 12 20.09 -11.62 -7.29
C ALA A 12 19.75 -11.84 -8.79
N GLY A 13 20.40 -11.10 -9.70
CA GLY A 13 20.25 -11.28 -11.15
C GLY A 13 20.94 -12.54 -11.69
N GLN A 14 22.06 -12.95 -11.08
CA GLN A 14 22.78 -14.17 -11.47
C GLN A 14 22.05 -15.47 -11.08
N CYS A 15 21.35 -15.48 -9.94
CA CYS A 15 20.53 -16.64 -9.54
C CYS A 15 19.34 -16.86 -10.48
N CYS A 16 18.71 -15.78 -10.96
CA CYS A 16 17.55 -15.84 -11.87
C CYS A 16 17.95 -16.30 -13.28
N SER A 17 19.13 -15.91 -13.77
CA SER A 17 19.65 -16.34 -15.06
C SER A 17 20.13 -17.79 -15.07
N SER A 18 20.68 -18.31 -13.97
CA SER A 18 21.08 -19.72 -13.83
C SER A 18 19.87 -20.67 -13.88
N LEU A 19 18.76 -20.30 -13.22
CA LEU A 19 17.52 -21.09 -13.24
C LEU A 19 16.85 -21.08 -14.63
N ALA A 20 16.86 -19.94 -15.33
CA ALA A 20 16.34 -19.84 -16.70
C ALA A 20 17.16 -20.66 -17.71
N ARG A 21 18.49 -20.73 -17.51
CA ARG A 21 19.40 -21.49 -18.37
C ARG A 21 19.28 -23.01 -18.14
N MET A 22 19.10 -23.44 -16.89
CA MET A 22 18.83 -24.84 -16.54
C MET A 22 17.49 -25.35 -17.11
N VAL A 23 16.49 -24.47 -17.23
CA VAL A 23 15.19 -24.79 -17.87
C VAL A 23 15.31 -24.83 -19.39
N ALA A 24 16.11 -23.94 -20.00
CA ALA A 24 16.33 -23.93 -21.46
C ALA A 24 17.12 -25.17 -21.95
N GLU A 25 18.14 -25.61 -21.21
CA GLU A 25 18.95 -26.79 -21.58
C GLU A 25 18.15 -28.11 -21.49
N ARG A 26 17.16 -28.20 -20.60
CA ARG A 26 16.25 -29.36 -20.51
C ARG A 26 15.17 -29.41 -21.59
N LEU A 27 14.98 -28.33 -22.36
CA LEU A 27 14.00 -28.21 -23.44
C LEU A 27 14.59 -28.41 -24.85
N GLY A 28 15.92 -28.45 -25.00
CA GLY A 28 16.62 -28.52 -26.30
C GLY A 28 16.65 -29.89 -27.00
N GLY A 29 16.09 -30.95 -26.39
CA GLY A 29 16.15 -32.31 -26.92
C GLY A 29 14.98 -32.69 -27.82
N PHE A 30 14.71 -31.96 -28.92
CA PHE A 30 13.70 -32.39 -29.90
C PHE A 30 14.04 -31.92 -31.33
N ALA A 31 14.89 -32.67 -32.02
CA ALA A 31 15.07 -32.55 -33.46
C ALA A 31 13.98 -33.36 -34.19
N PRO A 32 13.20 -32.80 -35.13
CA PRO A 32 12.22 -33.58 -35.87
C PRO A 32 12.89 -34.34 -37.04
N ARG A 33 12.73 -35.67 -37.06
CA ARG A 33 13.00 -36.52 -38.23
C ARG A 33 12.02 -36.18 -39.35
N VAL A 34 12.51 -35.52 -40.40
CA VAL A 34 11.78 -35.29 -41.65
C VAL A 34 11.70 -36.61 -42.44
N ARG A 35 10.51 -37.20 -42.52
CA ARG A 35 10.23 -38.34 -43.41
C ARG A 35 9.89 -37.80 -44.80
N ARG A 36 10.83 -37.91 -45.74
CA ARG A 36 10.60 -37.62 -47.17
C ARG A 36 9.59 -38.63 -47.73
N ARG A 37 8.55 -38.15 -48.42
CA ARG A 37 7.74 -38.97 -49.34
C ARG A 37 7.67 -38.23 -50.69
N ALA A 38 8.07 -38.94 -51.74
CA ALA A 38 8.19 -38.45 -53.11
C ALA A 38 6.81 -38.19 -53.77
N PRO A 39 6.76 -37.39 -54.85
CA PRO A 39 5.51 -36.97 -55.50
C PRO A 39 5.13 -37.90 -56.66
N THR A 40 3.83 -37.98 -56.95
CA THR A 40 3.33 -38.52 -58.22
C THR A 40 2.32 -37.56 -58.84
N ALA A 41 2.63 -37.16 -60.07
CA ALA A 41 1.85 -36.48 -61.10
C ALA A 41 0.45 -37.11 -61.31
N ALA A 42 -0.57 -36.55 -61.97
CA ALA A 42 -0.90 -35.27 -62.62
C ALA A 42 -2.38 -35.39 -63.05
N ARG A 43 -3.03 -34.27 -63.46
CA ARG A 43 -3.86 -34.11 -64.69
C ARG A 43 -5.09 -33.17 -64.55
N ALA A 44 -4.98 -32.02 -65.23
CA ALA A 44 -5.93 -31.25 -66.09
C ALA A 44 -7.44 -31.10 -65.69
N VAL A 45 -7.99 -29.90 -65.39
CA VAL A 45 -8.54 -28.81 -66.30
C VAL A 45 -9.92 -29.20 -66.89
N ARG A 46 -11.09 -28.55 -66.66
CA ARG A 46 -11.59 -27.16 -66.99
C ARG A 46 -13.06 -26.92 -66.45
N PRO A 47 -13.84 -25.84 -66.76
CA PRO A 47 -14.57 -25.03 -65.75
C PRO A 47 -16.11 -24.86 -65.95
N GLY A 48 -16.80 -24.18 -65.02
CA GLY A 48 -18.19 -23.65 -65.14
C GLY A 48 -18.61 -22.98 -63.83
N VAL A 49 -18.68 -21.64 -63.69
CA VAL A 49 -19.68 -20.63 -64.14
C VAL A 49 -20.84 -20.41 -63.13
N LEU A 50 -20.97 -19.13 -62.70
CA LEU A 50 -22.12 -18.33 -62.19
C LEU A 50 -22.58 -18.35 -60.70
N SER A 51 -22.11 -17.32 -59.96
CA SER A 51 -22.83 -16.22 -59.24
C SER A 51 -23.94 -16.45 -58.19
N HIS A 52 -23.77 -15.92 -56.96
CA HIS A 52 -24.40 -14.69 -56.40
C HIS A 52 -23.92 -14.40 -54.94
N PRO A 53 -24.21 -13.23 -54.29
CA PRO A 53 -23.30 -12.55 -53.36
C PRO A 53 -23.65 -12.77 -51.87
N GLN A 54 -22.70 -12.54 -50.97
CA GLN A 54 -22.94 -12.46 -49.52
C GLN A 54 -22.18 -11.25 -48.93
N PRO A 55 -22.80 -10.50 -47.99
CA PRO A 55 -22.35 -9.16 -47.64
C PRO A 55 -21.35 -9.13 -46.47
N SER A 56 -20.49 -8.11 -46.53
CA SER A 56 -19.90 -7.30 -45.46
C SER A 56 -19.45 -7.99 -44.16
N VAL A 57 -18.12 -8.09 -44.08
CA VAL A 57 -17.26 -7.81 -42.92
C VAL A 57 -17.95 -6.99 -41.82
N GLU A 58 -18.15 -7.59 -40.65
CA GLU A 58 -18.21 -6.84 -39.40
C GLU A 58 -17.22 -7.41 -38.38
N ARG A 59 -16.15 -6.63 -38.22
CA ARG A 59 -14.98 -6.89 -37.40
C ARG A 59 -15.35 -6.61 -35.94
N ARG A 60 -16.02 -7.56 -35.28
CA ARG A 60 -16.39 -7.44 -33.86
C ARG A 60 -15.16 -7.62 -32.96
N SER A 61 -14.64 -6.48 -32.54
CA SER A 61 -13.96 -6.18 -31.26
C SER A 61 -13.41 -7.39 -30.47
N ARG A 62 -12.11 -7.68 -30.66
CA ARG A 62 -11.33 -8.65 -29.87
C ARG A 62 -11.08 -8.26 -28.40
N HIS A 63 -11.67 -7.18 -27.88
CA HIS A 63 -11.43 -6.70 -26.51
C HIS A 63 -12.53 -7.06 -25.50
N GLU A 64 -13.67 -7.62 -25.94
CA GLU A 64 -14.74 -8.04 -25.03
C GLU A 64 -14.60 -9.50 -24.56
N VAL A 65 -13.68 -10.26 -25.15
CA VAL A 65 -13.58 -11.71 -24.94
C VAL A 65 -12.78 -12.07 -23.68
N GLU A 66 -11.91 -11.19 -23.19
CA GLU A 66 -11.05 -11.53 -22.03
C GLU A 66 -11.78 -11.37 -20.68
N ALA A 67 -12.78 -10.50 -20.59
CA ALA A 67 -13.62 -10.37 -19.38
C ALA A 67 -14.65 -11.52 -19.25
N ALA A 68 -15.04 -12.15 -20.36
CA ALA A 68 -16.06 -13.20 -20.39
C ALA A 68 -15.53 -14.60 -20.01
N ILE A 69 -14.21 -14.84 -20.08
CA ILE A 69 -13.63 -16.17 -19.86
C ILE A 69 -13.70 -16.58 -18.38
N GLY A 70 -13.66 -15.63 -17.44
CA GLY A 70 -13.82 -15.91 -16.00
C GLY A 70 -15.26 -16.25 -15.61
N ALA A 71 -16.25 -15.60 -16.24
CA ALA A 71 -17.67 -15.78 -15.92
C ALA A 71 -18.27 -17.07 -16.50
N VAL A 72 -17.76 -17.56 -17.63
CA VAL A 72 -18.29 -18.77 -18.31
C VAL A 72 -17.69 -20.07 -17.75
N ALA A 73 -16.53 -20.02 -17.10
CA ALA A 73 -15.91 -21.20 -16.49
C ALA A 73 -16.59 -21.65 -15.18
N ASP A 74 -17.35 -20.74 -14.55
CA ASP A 74 -18.07 -21.01 -13.30
C ASP A 74 -19.58 -21.14 -13.54
N ARG A 75 -19.96 -22.00 -14.50
CA ARG A 75 -21.36 -22.41 -14.61
C ARG A 75 -21.73 -23.18 -13.34
N PRO A 76 -22.75 -22.75 -12.57
CA PRO A 76 -23.16 -23.45 -11.37
C PRO A 76 -23.51 -24.89 -11.74
N ARG A 77 -22.70 -25.85 -11.26
CA ARG A 77 -23.14 -27.24 -11.18
C ARG A 77 -24.25 -27.24 -10.15
N SER A 78 -25.45 -27.61 -10.58
CA SER A 78 -26.68 -27.73 -9.79
C SER A 78 -26.41 -28.01 -8.30
N GLY A 79 -26.67 -27.01 -7.44
CA GLY A 79 -26.59 -27.13 -5.98
C GLY A 79 -25.34 -26.55 -5.29
N ARG A 80 -24.38 -25.94 -5.99
CA ARG A 80 -23.21 -25.28 -5.36
C ARG A 80 -23.15 -23.79 -5.72
N LEU A 81 -22.93 -22.94 -4.71
CA LEU A 81 -22.70 -21.51 -4.90
C LEU A 81 -21.43 -21.30 -5.74
N SER A 82 -21.54 -20.49 -6.79
CA SER A 82 -20.43 -20.10 -7.66
C SER A 82 -19.46 -19.20 -6.88
N VAL A 83 -18.16 -19.37 -7.13
CA VAL A 83 -17.12 -18.51 -6.55
C VAL A 83 -17.30 -17.07 -7.03
N ALA A 84 -17.76 -16.87 -8.27
CA ALA A 84 -18.10 -15.56 -8.79
C ALA A 84 -19.27 -14.91 -8.03
N ALA A 85 -20.29 -15.69 -7.67
CA ALA A 85 -21.45 -15.21 -6.92
C ALA A 85 -21.09 -14.66 -5.52
N VAL A 86 -19.98 -15.11 -4.93
CA VAL A 86 -19.47 -14.61 -3.64
C VAL A 86 -18.36 -13.57 -3.85
N GLY A 87 -17.41 -13.85 -4.74
CA GLY A 87 -16.23 -13.02 -4.97
C GLY A 87 -16.56 -11.66 -5.58
N LEU A 88 -17.53 -11.58 -6.50
CA LEU A 88 -17.90 -10.32 -7.14
C LEU A 88 -18.59 -9.35 -6.16
N PRO A 89 -19.63 -9.73 -5.39
CA PRO A 89 -20.20 -8.83 -4.40
C PRO A 89 -19.18 -8.41 -3.34
N LEU A 90 -18.35 -9.36 -2.87
CA LEU A 90 -17.33 -9.08 -1.85
C LEU A 90 -16.28 -8.08 -2.34
N LEU A 91 -15.95 -8.09 -3.64
CA LEU A 91 -15.06 -7.11 -4.25
C LEU A 91 -15.77 -5.79 -4.54
N ALA A 92 -16.90 -5.83 -5.24
CA ALA A 92 -17.55 -4.66 -5.82
C ALA A 92 -18.26 -3.79 -4.79
N VAL A 93 -19.01 -4.39 -3.87
CA VAL A 93 -19.84 -3.66 -2.89
C VAL A 93 -19.01 -2.71 -2.02
N PRO A 94 -17.91 -3.14 -1.34
CA PRO A 94 -17.14 -2.22 -0.50
C PRO A 94 -16.44 -1.12 -1.30
N HIS A 95 -15.97 -1.42 -2.52
CA HIS A 95 -15.28 -0.43 -3.35
C HIS A 95 -16.26 0.62 -3.89
N ILE A 96 -17.34 0.18 -4.55
CA ILE A 96 -18.33 1.07 -5.15
C ILE A 96 -19.06 1.85 -4.06
N GLY A 97 -19.43 1.19 -2.96
CA GLY A 97 -20.10 1.83 -1.83
C GLY A 97 -19.24 2.92 -1.20
N LEU A 98 -17.95 2.65 -0.95
CA LEU A 98 -17.06 3.65 -0.34
C LEU A 98 -16.72 4.78 -1.32
N ILE A 99 -16.55 4.49 -2.63
CA ILE A 99 -16.37 5.53 -3.65
C ILE A 99 -17.60 6.44 -3.70
N GLY A 100 -18.80 5.85 -3.78
CA GLY A 100 -20.06 6.60 -3.81
C GLY A 100 -20.26 7.47 -2.58
N LEU A 101 -20.04 6.92 -1.38
CA LEU A 101 -20.09 7.69 -0.14
C LEU A 101 -19.01 8.79 -0.10
N SER A 102 -17.86 8.53 -0.72
CA SER A 102 -16.74 9.46 -0.74
C SER A 102 -16.98 10.72 -1.57
N LEU A 103 -17.97 10.69 -2.48
CA LEU A 103 -18.44 11.87 -3.20
C LEU A 103 -19.07 12.92 -2.27
N PHE A 104 -19.65 12.49 -1.15
CA PHE A 104 -20.28 13.38 -0.17
C PHE A 104 -19.36 13.71 1.01
N ARG A 105 -18.54 12.74 1.42
CA ARG A 105 -17.64 12.86 2.57
C ARG A 105 -16.32 12.17 2.23
N PRO A 106 -15.15 12.82 2.22
CA PRO A 106 -13.89 12.21 1.82
C PRO A 106 -13.44 11.13 2.83
N LEU A 107 -14.03 9.94 2.71
CA LEU A 107 -13.85 8.80 3.61
C LEU A 107 -12.99 7.70 2.97
N TYR A 108 -12.66 7.82 1.69
CA TYR A 108 -11.89 6.81 0.98
C TYR A 108 -10.46 6.73 1.51
N LEU A 109 -10.14 5.60 2.13
CA LEU A 109 -8.80 5.25 2.58
C LEU A 109 -8.56 3.79 2.20
N ASP A 110 -7.38 3.47 1.66
CA ASP A 110 -7.02 2.12 1.18
C ASP A 110 -7.36 1.00 2.19
N ARG A 111 -7.19 1.28 3.48
CA ARG A 111 -7.47 0.31 4.56
C ARG A 111 -8.93 -0.13 4.65
N TYR A 112 -9.88 0.68 4.17
CA TYR A 112 -11.30 0.35 4.26
C TYR A 112 -11.76 -0.59 3.15
N VAL A 113 -11.08 -0.58 2.00
CA VAL A 113 -11.39 -1.48 0.87
C VAL A 113 -10.52 -2.73 0.86
N LEU A 114 -9.54 -2.83 1.77
CA LEU A 114 -8.63 -3.96 1.88
C LEU A 114 -9.38 -5.30 2.00
N PHE A 115 -10.48 -5.33 2.75
CA PHE A 115 -11.30 -6.54 2.92
C PHE A 115 -11.98 -6.98 1.61
N GLY A 116 -12.24 -6.06 0.68
CA GLY A 116 -12.77 -6.40 -0.64
C GLY A 116 -11.79 -7.18 -1.51
N LEU A 117 -10.49 -7.10 -1.24
CA LEU A 117 -9.47 -7.88 -1.95
C LEU A 117 -9.59 -9.38 -1.71
N LEU A 118 -10.30 -9.81 -0.65
CA LEU A 118 -10.66 -11.21 -0.46
C LEU A 118 -11.50 -11.74 -1.63
N GLY A 119 -12.45 -10.93 -2.12
CA GLY A 119 -13.24 -11.27 -3.30
C GLY A 119 -12.37 -11.40 -4.55
N LEU A 120 -11.41 -10.49 -4.73
CA LEU A 120 -10.44 -10.57 -5.81
C LEU A 120 -9.58 -11.84 -5.73
N ALA A 121 -9.09 -12.20 -4.55
CA ALA A 121 -8.30 -13.41 -4.35
C ALA A 121 -9.07 -14.68 -4.70
N LEU A 122 -10.36 -14.75 -4.33
CA LEU A 122 -11.24 -15.86 -4.70
C LEU A 122 -11.42 -15.98 -6.22
N LEU A 123 -11.67 -14.85 -6.90
CA LEU A 123 -11.83 -14.80 -8.36
C LEU A 123 -10.55 -15.20 -9.10
N ILE A 124 -9.38 -14.73 -8.64
CA ILE A 124 -8.08 -15.12 -9.18
C ILE A 124 -7.85 -16.62 -8.99
N GLY A 125 -8.17 -17.16 -7.81
CA GLY A 125 -8.06 -18.60 -7.52
C GLY A 125 -8.93 -19.46 -8.45
N ALA A 126 -10.19 -19.05 -8.66
CA ALA A 126 -11.10 -19.73 -9.58
C ALA A 126 -10.60 -19.68 -11.04
N ALA A 127 -10.14 -18.51 -11.50
CA ALA A 127 -9.59 -18.34 -12.84
C ALA A 127 -8.33 -19.19 -13.05
N LEU A 128 -7.43 -19.23 -12.06
CA LEU A 128 -6.22 -20.04 -12.12
C LEU A 128 -6.54 -21.53 -12.11
N GLY A 129 -7.50 -21.98 -11.29
CA GLY A 129 -7.98 -23.36 -11.28
C GLY A 129 -8.56 -23.79 -12.63
N ALA A 130 -9.36 -22.92 -13.26
CA ALA A 130 -9.89 -23.16 -14.61
C ALA A 130 -8.80 -23.22 -15.68
N ALA A 131 -7.79 -22.35 -15.59
CA ALA A 131 -6.64 -22.33 -16.50
C ALA A 131 -5.81 -23.63 -16.37
N VAL A 132 -5.51 -24.05 -15.14
CA VAL A 132 -4.78 -25.30 -14.86
C VAL A 132 -5.56 -26.50 -15.42
N ALA A 133 -6.86 -26.61 -15.13
CA ALA A 133 -7.70 -27.70 -15.64
C ALA A 133 -7.77 -27.73 -17.17
N SER A 134 -7.74 -26.57 -17.83
CA SER A 134 -7.77 -26.47 -19.29
C SER A 134 -6.43 -26.89 -19.91
N VAL A 135 -5.31 -26.48 -19.31
CA VAL A 135 -3.96 -26.85 -19.79
C VAL A 135 -3.66 -28.32 -19.51
N ALA A 136 -4.10 -28.88 -18.38
CA ALA A 136 -3.94 -30.30 -18.05
C ALA A 136 -4.53 -31.23 -19.13
N LYS A 137 -5.64 -30.85 -19.77
CA LYS A 137 -6.26 -31.62 -20.86
C LYS A 137 -5.37 -31.74 -22.09
N ARG A 138 -4.50 -30.76 -22.35
CA ARG A 138 -3.63 -30.71 -23.54
C ARG A 138 -2.19 -31.10 -23.22
N PHE A 139 -1.69 -30.71 -22.05
CA PHE A 139 -0.29 -30.83 -21.65
C PHE A 139 -0.16 -31.12 -20.14
N GLN A 140 -0.38 -32.38 -19.75
CA GLN A 140 -0.33 -32.90 -18.38
C GLN A 140 0.91 -32.43 -17.60
N ARG A 141 2.11 -32.47 -18.22
CA ARG A 141 3.36 -32.09 -17.56
C ARG A 141 3.48 -30.58 -17.29
N MET A 142 3.02 -29.73 -18.21
CA MET A 142 3.11 -28.26 -18.07
C MET A 142 2.12 -27.72 -17.03
N SER A 143 1.00 -28.40 -16.82
CA SER A 143 -0.01 -27.98 -15.85
C SER A 143 0.52 -27.87 -14.41
N SER A 144 1.50 -28.71 -14.03
CA SER A 144 2.11 -28.69 -12.70
C SER A 144 2.94 -27.44 -12.41
N TRP A 145 3.42 -26.75 -13.46
CA TRP A 145 4.26 -25.56 -13.34
C TRP A 145 3.46 -24.25 -13.33
N LEU A 146 2.19 -24.26 -13.74
CA LEU A 146 1.40 -23.03 -13.86
C LEU A 146 1.21 -22.31 -12.53
N LEU A 147 0.85 -23.05 -11.46
CA LEU A 147 0.69 -22.48 -10.13
C LEU A 147 1.99 -21.89 -9.57
N PRO A 148 3.12 -22.64 -9.49
CA PRO A 148 4.36 -22.07 -8.95
C PRO A 148 4.87 -20.90 -9.81
N VAL A 149 4.77 -20.97 -11.15
CA VAL A 149 5.15 -19.84 -12.02
C VAL A 149 4.27 -18.62 -11.76
N ALA A 150 2.95 -18.79 -11.62
CA ALA A 150 2.04 -17.68 -11.30
C ALA A 150 2.36 -17.06 -9.94
N VAL A 151 2.67 -17.87 -8.92
CA VAL A 151 3.07 -17.39 -7.59
C VAL A 151 4.39 -16.63 -7.65
N VAL A 152 5.42 -17.18 -8.30
CA VAL A 152 6.71 -16.51 -8.46
C VAL A 152 6.57 -15.20 -9.24
N ALA A 153 5.77 -15.17 -10.31
CA ALA A 153 5.50 -13.96 -11.08
C ALA A 153 4.78 -12.90 -10.24
N ALA A 154 3.73 -13.30 -9.49
CA ALA A 154 2.99 -12.39 -8.61
C ALA A 154 3.88 -11.81 -7.49
N VAL A 155 4.67 -12.66 -6.83
CA VAL A 155 5.61 -12.21 -5.78
C VAL A 155 6.65 -11.27 -6.37
N SER A 156 7.25 -11.62 -7.51
CA SER A 156 8.27 -10.78 -8.16
C SER A 156 7.71 -9.41 -8.58
N ALA A 157 6.48 -9.38 -9.11
CA ALA A 157 5.80 -8.14 -9.49
C ALA A 157 5.40 -7.28 -8.29
N LEU A 158 4.99 -7.89 -7.17
CA LEU A 158 4.51 -7.18 -5.98
C LEU A 158 5.63 -6.81 -5.01
N LEU A 159 6.76 -7.54 -5.02
CA LEU A 159 7.89 -7.34 -4.11
C LEU A 159 8.37 -5.87 -4.03
N PRO A 160 8.64 -5.16 -5.14
CA PRO A 160 9.06 -3.76 -5.06
C PRO A 160 8.00 -2.88 -4.40
N GLN A 161 6.72 -3.15 -4.64
CA GLN A 161 5.61 -2.41 -4.03
C GLN A 161 5.51 -2.67 -2.52
N LEU A 162 5.74 -3.91 -2.08
CA LEU A 162 5.80 -4.25 -0.66
C LEU A 162 6.99 -3.57 0.02
N GLN A 163 8.15 -3.52 -0.63
CA GLN A 163 9.31 -2.82 -0.09
C GLN A 163 9.07 -1.31 -0.01
N ALA A 164 8.53 -0.70 -1.07
CA ALA A 164 8.17 0.70 -1.07
C ALA A 164 7.23 1.05 0.09
N LYS A 165 6.16 0.26 0.30
CA LYS A 165 5.21 0.47 1.41
C LYS A 165 5.77 0.22 2.82
N ARG A 166 6.88 -0.51 2.94
CA ARG A 166 7.58 -0.73 4.22
C ARG A 166 8.70 0.27 4.47
N SER A 167 9.08 1.04 3.45
CA SER A 167 10.09 2.08 3.59
C SER A 167 9.57 3.23 4.46
N PRO A 168 10.43 3.90 5.25
CA PRO A 168 10.07 5.12 5.97
C PRO A 168 9.52 6.21 5.05
N ALA A 169 10.02 6.29 3.81
CA ALA A 169 9.59 7.28 2.81
C ALA A 169 8.11 7.13 2.38
N SER A 170 7.49 5.98 2.62
CA SER A 170 6.05 5.79 2.38
C SER A 170 5.16 6.36 3.49
N ARG A 171 5.75 6.78 4.61
CA ARG A 171 5.03 7.38 5.73
C ARG A 171 4.83 8.86 5.45
N ILE A 172 3.63 9.33 5.75
CA ILE A 172 3.31 10.77 5.73
C ILE A 172 4.02 11.46 6.89
N ASP A 173 4.24 10.74 8.00
CA ASP A 173 4.94 11.22 9.18
C ASP A 173 6.15 10.38 9.62
N ASP A 174 7.25 11.04 10.03
CA ASP A 174 8.40 10.40 10.69
C ASP A 174 8.49 10.76 12.17
N VAL A 175 7.91 9.89 12.98
CA VAL A 175 7.84 10.01 14.44
C VAL A 175 9.22 9.83 15.09
N LEU A 176 10.08 8.97 14.54
CA LEU A 176 11.39 8.68 15.12
C LEU A 176 12.36 9.83 14.86
N ALA A 177 12.31 10.43 13.67
CA ALA A 177 13.12 11.60 13.35
C ALA A 177 12.80 12.78 14.27
N VAL A 178 11.51 13.05 14.52
CA VAL A 178 11.12 14.12 15.45
C VAL A 178 11.47 13.79 16.90
N ALA A 179 11.40 12.54 17.33
CA ALA A 179 11.94 12.15 18.63
C ALA A 179 13.46 12.42 18.74
N ALA A 180 14.22 12.21 17.66
CA ALA A 180 15.64 12.56 17.63
C ALA A 180 15.87 14.09 17.69
N ASP A 181 15.04 14.89 17.03
CA ASP A 181 15.05 16.35 17.16
C ASP A 181 14.73 16.82 18.59
N VAL A 182 13.71 16.24 19.23
CA VAL A 182 13.39 16.52 20.65
C VAL A 182 14.60 16.24 21.53
N ARG A 183 15.25 15.09 21.35
CA ARG A 183 16.43 14.71 22.13
C ARG A 183 17.60 15.70 21.97
N ARG A 184 17.77 16.26 20.77
CA ARG A 184 18.82 17.27 20.49
C ARG A 184 18.47 18.65 21.05
N LEU A 185 17.19 19.01 21.06
CA LEU A 185 16.72 20.35 21.40
C LEU A 185 16.35 20.51 22.89
N LYS A 186 16.06 19.42 23.60
CA LYS A 186 15.67 19.47 25.00
C LYS A 186 16.79 19.98 25.89
N LYS A 187 16.40 20.70 26.93
CA LYS A 187 17.23 20.99 28.10
C LYS A 187 16.57 20.42 29.36
N PRO A 188 17.33 20.08 30.40
CA PRO A 188 16.74 19.65 31.68
C PRO A 188 15.76 20.69 32.22
N GLY A 189 14.56 20.23 32.59
CA GLY A 189 13.49 21.10 33.10
C GLY A 189 12.62 21.76 32.03
N ASP A 190 12.88 21.51 30.73
CA ASP A 190 11.99 21.95 29.67
C ASP A 190 10.61 21.24 29.76
N ALA A 191 9.58 21.98 29.37
CA ALA A 191 8.25 21.43 29.19
C ALA A 191 8.06 20.85 27.79
N VAL A 192 7.21 19.84 27.64
CA VAL A 192 6.72 19.38 26.33
C VAL A 192 5.22 19.63 26.21
N LEU A 193 4.79 19.99 25.00
CA LEU A 193 3.40 20.22 24.65
C LEU A 193 3.08 19.52 23.33
N PHE A 194 1.91 18.87 23.26
CA PHE A 194 1.45 18.18 22.05
C PHE A 194 0.19 18.85 21.49
N ILE A 195 0.21 19.15 20.19
CA ILE A 195 -0.94 19.69 19.46
C ILE A 195 -1.06 18.95 18.11
N PRO A 196 -2.19 18.25 17.85
CA PRO A 196 -3.17 17.82 18.84
C PRO A 196 -2.55 16.85 19.85
N ALA A 197 -3.27 16.54 20.93
CA ALA A 197 -2.86 15.56 21.96
C ALA A 197 -2.43 14.19 21.38
N ALA A 198 -2.97 13.83 20.20
CA ALA A 198 -2.61 12.60 19.49
C ALA A 198 -1.10 12.48 19.16
N ARG A 199 -0.40 13.62 19.02
CA ARG A 199 1.04 13.70 18.71
C ARG A 199 1.97 13.27 19.85
N ARG A 200 1.37 12.94 21.00
CA ARG A 200 2.02 12.21 22.10
C ARG A 200 2.46 10.80 21.70
N ASP A 201 2.00 10.26 20.56
CA ASP A 201 2.59 9.03 19.96
C ASP A 201 4.11 9.10 19.87
N THR A 202 4.67 10.26 19.57
CA THR A 202 6.11 10.50 19.53
C THR A 202 6.81 10.14 20.83
N ALA A 203 6.23 10.53 21.97
CA ALA A 203 6.77 10.19 23.28
C ALA A 203 6.53 8.73 23.66
N LEU A 204 5.42 8.13 23.22
CA LEU A 204 5.10 6.74 23.51
C LEU A 204 6.01 5.76 22.75
N VAL A 205 6.42 6.11 21.53
CA VAL A 205 7.32 5.28 20.71
C VAL A 205 8.79 5.50 21.08
N SER A 206 9.14 6.64 21.67
CA SER A 206 10.53 6.95 22.06
C SER A 206 10.61 7.61 23.45
N PRO A 207 10.29 6.91 24.54
CA PRO A 207 10.23 7.50 25.89
C PRO A 207 11.53 8.19 26.32
N ASP A 208 12.69 7.61 26.01
CA ASP A 208 14.00 8.14 26.39
C ASP A 208 14.30 9.52 25.76
N ALA A 209 13.73 9.79 24.57
CA ALA A 209 13.87 11.10 23.95
C ALA A 209 13.18 12.20 24.78
N PHE A 210 12.13 11.84 25.51
CA PHE A 210 11.31 12.72 26.33
C PHE A 210 11.60 12.58 27.84
N ALA A 211 12.58 11.77 28.24
CA ALA A 211 13.08 11.75 29.61
C ALA A 211 13.42 13.18 30.05
N ASP A 212 13.12 13.52 31.30
CA ASP A 212 13.29 14.85 31.91
C ASP A 212 12.41 15.98 31.36
N LEU A 213 11.54 15.69 30.38
CA LEU A 213 10.51 16.62 29.92
C LEU A 213 9.22 16.41 30.70
N ARG A 214 8.59 17.50 31.13
CA ARG A 214 7.26 17.47 31.73
C ARG A 214 6.20 17.73 30.67
N ASP A 215 5.28 16.79 30.45
CA ASP A 215 4.07 17.07 29.66
C ASP A 215 3.13 17.97 30.46
N VAL A 216 3.03 19.23 30.06
CA VAL A 216 2.33 20.28 30.84
C VAL A 216 0.81 20.16 30.71
N ALA A 217 0.30 19.56 29.64
CA ALA A 217 -1.13 19.44 29.42
C ALA A 217 -1.71 18.15 30.00
N LEU A 218 -0.88 17.15 30.29
CA LEU A 218 -1.30 15.82 30.73
C LEU A 218 -1.75 15.82 32.20
N ALA A 219 -3.00 15.42 32.43
CA ALA A 219 -3.53 15.15 33.77
C ALA A 219 -3.22 13.71 34.20
N GLU A 220 -3.55 12.76 33.32
CA GLU A 220 -3.41 11.32 33.59
C GLU A 220 -2.71 10.64 32.44
N SER A 221 -1.76 9.76 32.77
CA SER A 221 -1.03 8.98 31.77
C SER A 221 -1.96 8.04 30.99
N PRO A 222 -1.55 7.59 29.79
CA PRO A 222 -2.27 6.56 29.05
C PRO A 222 -2.56 5.31 29.89
N ALA A 223 -1.57 4.84 30.66
CA ALA A 223 -1.69 3.65 31.49
C ALA A 223 -2.66 3.85 32.66
N ALA A 224 -2.63 5.00 33.34
CA ALA A 224 -3.52 5.29 34.46
C ALA A 224 -4.98 5.50 34.04
N SER A 225 -5.19 6.21 32.93
CA SER A 225 -6.53 6.53 32.42
C SER A 225 -7.18 5.41 31.60
N GLY A 226 -6.42 4.38 31.21
CA GLY A 226 -6.89 3.35 30.28
C GLY A 226 -7.15 3.88 28.86
N THR A 227 -6.56 5.02 28.49
CA THR A 227 -6.76 5.67 27.17
C THR A 227 -5.47 5.63 26.34
N LEU A 228 -5.59 5.69 25.01
CA LEU A 228 -4.42 5.62 24.11
C LEU A 228 -3.45 6.81 24.24
N LYS A 229 -3.94 7.98 24.70
CA LYS A 229 -3.17 9.24 24.70
C LYS A 229 -3.08 9.88 26.07
N GLY A 230 -3.71 9.32 27.09
CA GLY A 230 -3.89 9.99 28.37
C GLY A 230 -4.95 11.08 28.29
N LEU A 231 -5.32 11.60 29.45
CA LEU A 231 -6.30 12.67 29.59
C LEU A 231 -5.60 14.00 29.82
N GLU A 232 -5.99 15.02 29.06
CA GLU A 232 -5.50 16.38 29.27
C GLU A 232 -6.37 17.14 30.26
N THR A 233 -5.75 18.06 31.00
CA THR A 233 -6.46 18.98 31.88
C THR A 233 -7.41 19.92 31.11
N GLY A 234 -8.24 20.67 31.83
CA GLY A 234 -9.11 21.67 31.22
C GLY A 234 -8.33 22.86 30.64
N PRO A 235 -8.86 23.58 29.64
CA PRO A 235 -8.16 24.68 28.96
C PRO A 235 -7.60 25.76 29.90
N GLY A 236 -8.32 26.12 30.97
CA GLY A 236 -7.87 27.11 31.96
C GLY A 236 -6.66 26.64 32.76
N ARG A 237 -6.62 25.35 33.14
CA ARG A 237 -5.49 24.76 33.85
C ARG A 237 -4.28 24.59 32.93
N ILE A 238 -4.49 24.14 31.69
CA ILE A 238 -3.44 24.12 30.65
C ILE A 238 -2.82 25.51 30.51
N ARG A 239 -3.64 26.56 30.41
CA ARG A 239 -3.14 27.93 30.31
C ARG A 239 -2.30 28.33 31.52
N ALA A 240 -2.80 28.08 32.73
CA ALA A 240 -2.06 28.41 33.96
C ALA A 240 -0.73 27.67 34.01
N ASP A 241 -0.72 26.37 33.74
CA ASP A 241 0.49 25.54 33.79
C ASP A 241 1.50 25.95 32.71
N LEU A 242 1.06 26.27 31.49
CA LEU A 242 1.93 26.78 30.43
C LEU A 242 2.62 28.10 30.82
N LEU A 243 1.90 29.01 31.48
CA LEU A 243 2.45 30.32 31.87
C LEU A 243 3.55 30.24 32.95
N THR A 244 3.62 29.13 33.69
CA THR A 244 4.71 28.85 34.66
C THR A 244 6.00 28.39 33.99
N GLN A 245 5.94 28.01 32.72
CA GLN A 245 7.10 27.47 32.00
C GLN A 245 7.91 28.59 31.36
N ARG A 246 9.23 28.45 31.41
CA ARG A 246 10.15 29.35 30.69
C ARG A 246 10.41 28.90 29.26
N ARG A 247 10.42 27.59 29.02
CA ARG A 247 10.78 26.99 27.75
C ARG A 247 9.93 25.74 27.47
N ILE A 248 9.41 25.65 26.26
CA ILE A 248 8.42 24.64 25.86
C ILE A 248 8.81 24.06 24.49
N LEU A 249 8.87 22.74 24.40
CA LEU A 249 8.98 22.01 23.14
C LEU A 249 7.57 21.64 22.67
N LEU A 250 7.10 22.28 21.61
CA LEU A 250 5.86 21.91 20.93
C LEU A 250 6.16 20.81 19.91
N VAL A 251 5.50 19.67 20.05
CA VAL A 251 5.46 18.61 19.03
C VAL A 251 4.10 18.68 18.31
N THR A 252 4.13 18.91 17.01
CA THR A 252 2.95 19.11 16.16
C THR A 252 3.15 18.51 14.77
N ASP A 253 2.12 18.62 13.93
CA ASP A 253 2.20 18.30 12.51
C ASP A 253 2.83 19.46 11.71
N ALA A 254 3.51 19.11 10.62
CA ALA A 254 3.98 20.08 9.63
C ALA A 254 2.79 20.83 9.00
N HIS A 255 2.98 22.09 8.61
CA HIS A 255 1.89 22.93 8.08
C HIS A 255 1.14 22.32 6.89
N GLU A 256 1.85 21.57 6.03
CA GLU A 256 1.28 20.91 4.85
C GLU A 256 0.28 19.81 5.19
N VAL A 257 0.39 19.20 6.39
CA VAL A 257 -0.41 18.05 6.83
C VAL A 257 -1.28 18.39 8.05
N ALA A 258 -0.97 19.48 8.75
CA ALA A 258 -1.66 19.90 9.95
C ALA A 258 -3.12 20.24 9.67
N ARG A 259 -4.02 19.64 10.45
CA ARG A 259 -5.43 20.05 10.45
C ARG A 259 -5.61 21.36 11.22
N PRO A 260 -6.63 22.17 10.88
CA PRO A 260 -6.99 23.33 11.68
C PRO A 260 -7.24 22.92 13.13
N VAL A 261 -6.74 23.75 14.04
CA VAL A 261 -6.97 23.60 15.47
C VAL A 261 -8.44 23.91 15.75
N SER A 262 -9.20 22.94 16.26
CA SER A 262 -10.65 23.06 16.40
C SER A 262 -11.19 22.69 17.80
N GLY A 263 -10.29 22.37 18.74
CA GLY A 263 -10.66 21.98 20.11
C GLY A 263 -10.26 23.05 21.11
N ALA A 264 -11.14 23.38 22.07
CA ALA A 264 -10.89 24.42 23.07
C ALA A 264 -9.55 24.27 23.82
N ARG A 265 -9.09 23.03 24.05
CA ARG A 265 -7.76 22.77 24.65
C ARG A 265 -6.63 23.19 23.72
N ASP A 266 -6.67 22.77 22.46
CA ASP A 266 -5.62 23.07 21.49
C ASP A 266 -5.63 24.56 21.10
N GLU A 267 -6.80 25.19 21.07
CA GLU A 267 -6.93 26.65 20.92
C GLU A 267 -6.28 27.39 22.09
N ALA A 268 -6.51 26.96 23.33
CA ALA A 268 -5.89 27.54 24.51
C ALA A 268 -4.36 27.41 24.47
N LYS A 269 -3.83 26.21 24.13
CA LYS A 269 -2.39 25.99 23.94
C LYS A 269 -1.80 26.94 22.89
N MET A 270 -2.40 26.97 21.70
CA MET A 270 -1.93 27.84 20.61
C MET A 270 -2.05 29.33 20.93
N SER A 271 -3.09 29.74 21.66
CA SER A 271 -3.28 31.13 22.09
C SER A 271 -2.19 31.57 23.07
N VAL A 272 -1.85 30.72 24.04
CA VAL A 272 -0.78 30.99 25.01
C VAL A 272 0.58 31.07 24.32
N LEU A 273 0.91 30.10 23.46
CA LEU A 273 2.17 30.11 22.72
C LEU A 273 2.32 31.35 21.83
N ARG A 274 1.25 31.77 21.14
CA ARG A 274 1.28 32.97 20.28
C ARG A 274 1.44 34.27 21.06
N THR A 275 0.83 34.36 22.25
CA THR A 275 0.79 35.60 23.03
C THR A 275 2.03 35.78 23.91
N PHE A 276 2.46 34.72 24.60
CA PHE A 276 3.44 34.82 25.68
C PHE A 276 4.80 34.21 25.36
N PHE A 277 4.94 33.55 24.21
CA PHE A 277 6.17 32.87 23.83
C PHE A 277 6.67 33.32 22.45
N THR A 278 7.95 33.10 22.21
CA THR A 278 8.62 33.34 20.93
C THR A 278 9.31 32.05 20.50
N ALA A 279 9.15 31.66 19.23
CA ALA A 279 9.82 30.48 18.69
C ALA A 279 11.31 30.78 18.51
N VAL A 280 12.17 29.97 19.13
CA VAL A 280 13.63 30.12 19.07
C VAL A 280 14.31 29.04 18.22
N ALA A 281 13.63 27.91 18.01
CA ALA A 281 14.08 26.89 17.08
C ALA A 281 12.87 26.21 16.44
N ASP A 282 13.02 25.82 15.19
CA ASP A 282 11.98 25.14 14.44
C ASP A 282 12.60 24.07 13.53
N ARG A 283 12.09 22.84 13.67
CA ARG A 283 12.54 21.68 12.90
C ARG A 283 11.33 20.95 12.36
N GLN A 284 11.36 20.65 11.07
CA GLN A 284 10.33 19.89 10.38
C GLN A 284 10.98 18.70 9.70
N VAL A 285 10.42 17.52 9.92
CA VAL A 285 10.85 16.29 9.26
C VAL A 285 9.61 15.49 8.91
N LEU A 286 9.44 15.20 7.61
CA LEU A 286 8.40 14.33 7.04
C LEU A 286 7.08 14.43 7.81
N GLY A 287 6.26 15.43 7.53
CA GLY A 287 4.91 15.59 8.13
C GLY A 287 4.84 15.94 9.62
N ARG A 288 5.96 15.91 10.38
CA ARG A 288 6.03 16.31 11.79
C ARG A 288 6.91 17.52 11.99
N ARG A 289 6.65 18.23 13.07
CA ARG A 289 7.34 19.46 13.43
C ARG A 289 7.58 19.54 14.92
N VAL A 290 8.75 20.04 15.29
CA VAL A 290 9.11 20.43 16.64
C VAL A 290 9.51 21.89 16.65
N THR A 291 8.86 22.67 17.51
CA THR A 291 9.18 24.08 17.71
C THR A 291 9.52 24.32 19.17
N VAL A 292 10.66 24.93 19.43
CA VAL A 292 11.08 25.35 20.77
C VAL A 292 10.61 26.78 20.98
N TYR A 293 9.87 27.00 22.05
CA TYR A 293 9.35 28.28 22.48
C TYR A 293 10.04 28.72 23.77
N GLU A 294 10.40 29.99 23.85
CA GLU A 294 10.87 30.63 25.08
C GLU A 294 9.92 31.76 25.47
N ARG A 295 9.71 31.93 26.78
CA ARG A 295 8.78 32.93 27.32
C ARG A 295 9.30 34.33 26.97
N ARG A 296 8.40 35.20 26.53
CA ARG A 296 8.72 36.59 26.30
C ARG A 296 9.12 37.26 27.64
N PRO A 297 10.08 38.19 27.61
CA PRO A 297 10.42 39.00 28.76
C PRO A 297 9.21 39.82 29.25
#